data_AF-A0A959H803-F1
#
_entry.id   AF-A0A959H803-F1
#
_cell.length_a   1.000
_cell.length_b   1.000
_cell.length_c   1.000
_cell.angle_alpha   90.00
_cell.angle_beta   90.00
_cell.angle_gamma   90.00
#
_symmetry.space_group_name_H-M   'P 1'
#
loop_
_entity.id
_entity.type
_entity.pdbx_description
1 polymer ?
#
loop_
_entity_poly.entity_id
_entity_poly.type
_entity_poly.pdbx_seq_one_letter_code
_entity_poly.pdbx_strand_id
1 'polypeptide(L)'
;EFIRKNTLNQRPLVWLDDLELWWSPSIPLNQNVRVLRRYIDAYSSNIFFLVSLSNGLAGYLQQLHNVGSLFQAELNMDFMSADSVREAILIRHGATHKALLNEQFQEASPQQFNRLAARVHRAAEGNIGEALLHWALSIHKNDDDSAFIHPLPEYALPDFLNPDTAVLLCAIIMQKRTNEYHLRKLMGPPFSEKYVNILRRLLSVGLLSRHPNGWLEVNEVAANAVGALLESKDYIKYGPWKH
;
A
#
# COMPACT_ATOMS: atom_id res chain seq x y z
N GLU A 1 14.78 15.90 -20.07
CA GLU A 1 15.88 16.09 -21.05
C GLU A 1 16.63 14.82 -21.43
N PHE A 2 17.12 14.03 -20.47
CA PHE A 2 17.90 12.81 -20.73
C PHE A 2 17.16 11.83 -21.66
N ILE A 3 15.90 11.52 -21.37
CA ILE A 3 15.08 10.58 -22.15
C ILE A 3 14.97 11.05 -23.61
N ARG A 4 14.54 12.31 -23.81
CA ARG A 4 14.45 12.94 -25.15
C ARG A 4 15.75 12.82 -25.95
N LYS A 5 16.91 13.10 -25.32
CA LYS A 5 18.21 13.08 -26.01
C LYS A 5 18.62 11.67 -26.46
N ASN A 6 18.07 10.63 -25.86
CA ASN A 6 18.48 9.24 -26.10
C ASN A 6 17.41 8.37 -26.78
N THR A 7 16.22 8.90 -27.09
CA THR A 7 15.09 8.12 -27.66
C THR A 7 14.55 8.71 -28.96
N LEU A 8 15.38 9.38 -29.76
CA LEU A 8 14.97 10.16 -30.95
C LEU A 8 14.08 9.40 -31.96
N ASN A 9 14.16 8.06 -32.02
CA ASN A 9 13.37 7.20 -32.91
C ASN A 9 12.52 6.13 -32.19
N GLN A 10 12.33 6.25 -30.88
CA GLN A 10 11.53 5.30 -30.10
C GLN A 10 10.44 6.06 -29.33
N ARG A 11 9.32 5.38 -29.07
CA ARG A 11 8.32 5.84 -28.10
C ARG A 11 8.59 5.16 -26.77
N PRO A 12 9.40 5.76 -25.87
CA PRO A 12 9.71 5.12 -24.61
C PRO A 12 8.49 5.07 -23.70
N LEU A 13 8.41 4.02 -22.90
CA LEU A 13 7.58 3.97 -21.70
C LEU A 13 8.38 4.56 -20.54
N VAL A 14 7.79 5.55 -19.87
CA VAL A 14 8.32 6.13 -18.63
C VAL A 14 7.39 5.72 -17.51
N TRP A 15 7.86 4.80 -16.67
CA TRP A 15 7.17 4.40 -15.46
C TRP A 15 7.69 5.19 -14.27
N LEU A 16 6.79 5.94 -13.64
CA LEU A 16 7.02 6.64 -12.39
C LEU A 16 6.31 5.85 -11.29
N ASP A 17 7.09 5.07 -10.55
CA ASP A 17 6.56 4.27 -9.47
C ASP A 17 6.50 5.09 -8.16
N ASP A 18 5.46 4.86 -7.37
CA ASP A 18 5.23 5.44 -6.05
C ASP A 18 5.41 6.96 -6.01
N LEU A 19 4.53 7.70 -6.68
CA LEU A 19 4.61 9.16 -6.75
C LEU A 19 4.66 9.83 -5.38
N GLU A 20 4.14 9.21 -4.32
CA GLU A 20 4.25 9.65 -2.91
C GLU A 20 5.68 9.87 -2.45
N LEU A 21 6.64 9.15 -3.05
CA LEU A 21 8.05 9.20 -2.68
C LEU A 21 8.81 10.29 -3.44
N TRP A 22 8.18 10.95 -4.41
CA TRP A 22 8.79 11.97 -5.26
C TRP A 22 8.83 13.34 -4.59
N TRP A 23 9.45 13.41 -3.42
CA TRP A 23 9.74 14.65 -2.71
C TRP A 23 11.12 14.60 -2.06
N SER A 24 11.61 15.76 -1.66
CA SER A 24 12.80 15.89 -0.83
C SER A 24 12.58 17.00 0.21
N PRO A 25 13.45 17.12 1.22
CA PRO A 25 13.35 18.22 2.18
C PRO A 25 13.43 19.63 1.59
N SER A 26 13.90 19.77 0.34
CA SER A 26 14.00 21.02 -0.39
C SER A 26 12.98 21.15 -1.53
N ILE A 27 12.39 20.04 -1.99
CA ILE A 27 11.45 20.02 -3.11
C ILE A 27 10.18 19.27 -2.67
N PRO A 28 9.09 19.98 -2.37
CA PRO A 28 7.84 19.35 -1.97
C PRO A 28 7.18 18.61 -3.14
N LEU A 29 6.39 17.58 -2.81
CA LEU A 29 5.72 16.73 -3.80
C LEU A 29 4.87 17.53 -4.79
N ASN A 30 4.12 18.53 -4.32
CA ASN A 30 3.29 19.38 -5.16
C ASN A 30 4.07 20.13 -6.25
N GLN A 31 5.33 20.50 -5.98
CA GLN A 31 6.21 21.13 -6.96
C GLN A 31 6.61 20.13 -8.04
N ASN A 32 6.95 18.89 -7.65
CA ASN A 32 7.27 17.82 -8.59
C ASN A 32 6.06 17.44 -9.45
N VAL A 33 4.86 17.36 -8.87
CA VAL A 33 3.62 17.08 -9.62
C VAL A 33 3.33 18.17 -10.66
N ARG A 34 3.54 19.45 -10.35
CA ARG A 34 3.37 20.55 -11.33
C ARG A 34 4.40 20.48 -12.47
N VAL A 35 5.63 20.07 -12.18
CA VAL A 35 6.66 19.86 -13.21
C VAL A 35 6.30 18.65 -14.06
N LEU A 36 5.89 17.55 -13.45
CA LEU A 36 5.45 16.33 -14.11
C LEU A 36 4.30 16.62 -15.08
N ARG A 37 3.27 17.33 -14.62
CA ARG A 37 2.13 17.76 -15.47
C ARG A 37 2.60 18.44 -16.74
N ARG A 38 3.41 19.49 -16.62
CA ARG A 38 3.95 20.24 -17.77
C ARG A 38 4.75 19.35 -18.71
N TYR A 39 5.43 18.34 -18.16
CA TYR A 39 6.22 17.41 -18.95
C TYR A 39 5.33 16.39 -19.70
N ILE A 40 4.29 15.86 -19.05
CA ILE A 40 3.31 14.99 -19.71
C ILE A 40 2.61 15.77 -20.83
N ASP A 41 2.12 16.98 -20.55
CA ASP A 41 1.44 17.82 -21.55
C ASP A 41 2.34 18.11 -22.77
N ALA A 42 3.63 18.34 -22.54
CA ALA A 42 4.58 18.67 -23.62
C ALA A 42 5.05 17.45 -24.43
N TYR A 43 4.99 16.24 -23.88
CA TYR A 43 5.68 15.07 -24.46
C TYR A 43 4.83 13.80 -24.59
N SER A 44 3.55 13.81 -24.21
CA SER A 44 2.64 12.64 -24.27
C SER A 44 2.44 12.06 -25.67
N SER A 45 2.69 12.83 -26.74
CA SER A 45 2.62 12.34 -28.12
C SER A 45 3.77 11.40 -28.50
N ASN A 46 4.90 11.47 -27.78
CA ASN A 46 6.11 10.71 -28.08
C ASN A 46 6.57 9.81 -26.93
N ILE A 47 6.04 10.02 -25.72
CA ILE A 47 6.39 9.25 -24.53
C ILE A 47 5.09 8.70 -23.92
N PHE A 48 5.07 7.39 -23.67
CA PHE A 48 4.00 6.78 -22.90
C PHE A 48 4.32 6.88 -21.41
N PHE A 49 3.50 7.59 -20.64
CA PHE A 49 3.68 7.74 -19.20
C PHE A 49 2.79 6.76 -18.45
N LEU A 50 3.41 5.99 -17.56
CA LEU A 50 2.73 5.17 -16.57
C LEU A 50 3.11 5.71 -15.20
N VAL A 51 2.12 6.05 -14.37
CA VAL A 51 2.36 6.61 -13.03
C VAL A 51 1.56 5.79 -12.03
N SER A 52 2.20 5.31 -10.97
CA SER A 52 1.53 4.67 -9.85
C SER A 52 1.49 5.60 -8.65
N LEU A 53 0.39 5.52 -7.91
CA LEU A 53 0.14 6.23 -6.67
C LEU A 53 -0.97 5.51 -5.90
N SER A 54 -0.99 5.71 -4.59
CA SER A 54 -2.06 5.35 -3.67
C SER A 54 -3.33 6.18 -3.90
N ASN A 55 -4.48 5.63 -3.53
CA ASN A 55 -5.77 6.33 -3.58
C ASN A 55 -5.77 7.61 -2.74
N GLY A 56 -5.09 7.61 -1.59
CA GLY A 56 -4.98 8.77 -0.72
C GLY A 56 -4.31 9.93 -1.43
N LEU A 57 -3.16 9.67 -2.07
CA LEU A 57 -2.50 10.68 -2.87
C LEU A 57 -3.33 11.07 -4.10
N ALA A 58 -4.01 10.12 -4.75
CA ALA A 58 -4.83 10.38 -5.93
C ALA A 58 -5.96 11.36 -5.60
N GLY A 59 -6.70 11.10 -4.52
CA GLY A 59 -7.76 12.00 -4.04
C GLY A 59 -7.23 13.38 -3.68
N TYR A 60 -6.08 13.46 -2.99
CA TYR A 60 -5.45 14.72 -2.64
C TYR A 60 -5.00 15.53 -3.87
N LEU A 61 -4.32 14.88 -4.83
CA LEU A 61 -3.85 15.53 -6.05
C LEU A 61 -5.00 15.87 -7.00
N GLN A 62 -6.09 15.11 -6.97
CA GLN A 62 -7.28 15.44 -7.74
C GLN A 62 -7.87 16.78 -7.29
N GLN A 63 -8.02 17.00 -5.97
CA GLN A 63 -8.54 18.25 -5.43
C GLN A 63 -7.64 19.45 -5.73
N LEU A 64 -6.31 19.28 -5.66
CA LEU A 64 -5.37 20.39 -5.81
C LEU A 64 -4.92 20.66 -7.24
N HIS A 65 -4.87 19.63 -8.08
CA HIS A 65 -4.23 19.68 -9.39
C HIS A 65 -5.09 19.13 -10.52
N ASN A 66 -6.28 18.59 -10.23
CA ASN A 66 -7.13 17.87 -11.18
C ASN A 66 -6.32 16.78 -11.93
N VAL A 67 -5.54 16.00 -11.17
CA VAL A 67 -4.54 15.08 -11.71
C VAL A 67 -5.14 14.02 -12.64
N GLY A 68 -6.40 13.62 -12.43
CA GLY A 68 -7.08 12.66 -13.30
C GLY A 68 -7.19 13.14 -14.75
N SER A 69 -7.26 14.45 -14.98
CA SER A 69 -7.29 15.00 -16.35
C SER A 69 -6.00 14.85 -17.14
N LEU A 70 -4.88 14.49 -16.51
CA LEU A 70 -3.61 14.24 -17.19
C LEU A 70 -3.56 12.86 -17.86
N PHE A 71 -4.36 11.91 -17.37
CA PHE A 71 -4.26 10.51 -17.77
C PHE A 71 -5.46 10.09 -18.61
N GLN A 72 -5.19 9.32 -19.66
CA GLN A 72 -6.24 8.80 -20.56
C GLN A 72 -6.95 7.57 -20.00
N ALA A 73 -6.29 6.86 -19.08
CA ALA A 73 -6.81 5.66 -18.45
C ALA A 73 -6.30 5.58 -17.02
N GLU A 74 -7.13 5.04 -16.15
CA GLU A 74 -6.83 4.70 -14.78
C GLU A 74 -7.03 3.20 -14.60
N LEU A 75 -6.12 2.56 -13.89
CA LEU A 75 -6.21 1.14 -13.52
C LEU A 75 -6.22 1.07 -12.00
N ASN A 76 -7.37 0.78 -11.42
CA ASN A 76 -7.47 0.48 -10.00
C ASN A 76 -6.99 -0.96 -9.75
N MET A 77 -6.01 -1.13 -8.87
CA MET A 77 -5.41 -2.43 -8.53
C MET A 77 -5.73 -2.87 -7.09
N ASP A 78 -6.70 -2.22 -6.44
CA ASP A 78 -6.94 -2.40 -5.01
C ASP A 78 -7.69 -3.70 -4.71
N PHE A 79 -8.60 -4.12 -5.60
CA PHE A 79 -9.50 -5.24 -5.36
C PHE A 79 -9.52 -6.22 -6.51
N MET A 80 -9.42 -7.49 -6.16
CA MET A 80 -9.52 -8.61 -7.08
C MET A 80 -10.76 -9.45 -6.76
N SER A 81 -11.32 -10.06 -7.81
CA SER A 81 -12.41 -11.02 -7.66
C SER A 81 -11.98 -12.22 -6.81
N ALA A 82 -12.94 -12.92 -6.21
CA ALA A 82 -12.67 -14.14 -5.44
C ALA A 82 -11.91 -15.18 -6.29
N ASP A 83 -12.24 -15.29 -7.58
CA ASP A 83 -11.56 -16.21 -8.51
C ASP A 83 -10.12 -15.80 -8.77
N SER A 84 -9.87 -14.51 -8.95
CA SER A 84 -8.53 -13.97 -9.18
C SER A 84 -7.64 -14.09 -7.93
N VAL A 85 -8.20 -13.83 -6.73
CA VAL A 85 -7.48 -14.07 -5.46
C VAL A 85 -7.18 -15.55 -5.28
N ARG A 86 -8.15 -16.43 -5.55
CA ARG A 86 -7.94 -17.89 -5.50
C ARG A 86 -6.83 -18.35 -6.42
N GLU A 87 -6.80 -17.85 -7.66
CA GLU A 87 -5.74 -18.15 -8.64
C GLU A 87 -4.37 -17.66 -8.17
N ALA A 88 -4.28 -16.43 -7.65
CA ALA A 88 -3.04 -15.90 -7.12
C ALA A 88 -2.52 -16.69 -5.91
N ILE A 89 -3.41 -17.10 -5.00
CA ILE A 89 -3.06 -17.99 -3.88
C ILE A 89 -2.54 -19.33 -4.40
N LEU A 90 -3.21 -19.92 -5.40
CA LEU A 90 -2.80 -21.19 -6.00
C LEU A 90 -1.40 -21.09 -6.63
N ILE A 91 -1.13 -20.03 -7.38
CA ILE A 91 0.20 -19.76 -7.97
C ILE A 91 1.25 -19.63 -6.87
N ARG A 92 0.99 -18.81 -5.84
CA ARG A 92 1.94 -18.58 -4.75
C ARG A 92 2.21 -19.82 -3.93
N HIS A 93 1.19 -20.63 -3.66
CA HIS A 93 1.35 -21.91 -2.97
C HIS A 93 2.09 -22.93 -3.84
N GLY A 94 1.74 -23.05 -5.12
CA GLY A 94 2.40 -23.95 -6.07
C GLY A 94 3.91 -23.69 -6.19
N ALA A 95 4.33 -22.42 -6.11
CA ALA A 95 5.74 -22.03 -6.08
C ALA A 95 6.51 -22.51 -4.84
N THR A 96 5.82 -22.91 -3.76
CA THR A 96 6.47 -23.52 -2.59
C THR A 96 6.83 -24.99 -2.80
N HIS A 97 6.25 -25.63 -3.82
CA HIS A 97 6.36 -27.07 -4.08
C HIS A 97 5.96 -27.97 -2.91
N LYS A 98 5.12 -27.46 -1.99
CA LYS A 98 4.63 -28.22 -0.82
C LYS A 98 3.18 -28.66 -1.02
N ALA A 99 2.88 -29.87 -0.58
CA ALA A 99 1.50 -30.33 -0.45
C ALA A 99 0.80 -29.59 0.70
N LEU A 100 -0.45 -29.19 0.47
CA LEU A 100 -1.28 -28.54 1.48
C LEU A 100 -1.99 -29.59 2.32
N LEU A 101 -1.76 -29.60 3.62
CA LEU A 101 -2.43 -30.50 4.56
C LEU A 101 -3.58 -29.79 5.28
N ASN A 102 -4.67 -30.53 5.50
CA ASN A 102 -5.78 -30.13 6.35
C ASN A 102 -5.49 -30.40 7.84
N GLU A 103 -6.44 -30.07 8.72
CA GLU A 103 -6.32 -30.27 10.17
C GLU A 103 -6.14 -31.74 10.59
N GLN A 104 -6.48 -32.68 9.70
CA GLN A 104 -6.30 -34.12 9.90
C GLN A 104 -4.98 -34.63 9.29
N PHE A 105 -4.06 -33.74 8.89
CA PHE A 105 -2.79 -34.06 8.23
C PHE A 105 -2.94 -34.83 6.91
N GLN A 106 -4.07 -34.66 6.23
CA GLN A 106 -4.32 -35.23 4.91
C GLN A 106 -4.26 -34.13 3.84
N GLU A 107 -3.89 -34.49 2.61
CA GLU A 107 -3.85 -33.54 1.51
C GLU A 107 -5.23 -32.88 1.31
N ALA A 108 -5.24 -31.55 1.25
CA ALA A 108 -6.44 -30.76 1.15
C ALA A 108 -7.09 -30.97 -0.22
N SER A 109 -8.38 -31.33 -0.22
CA SER A 109 -9.12 -31.45 -1.47
C SER A 109 -9.31 -30.09 -2.16
N PRO A 110 -9.56 -30.06 -3.48
CA PRO A 110 -9.85 -28.80 -4.19
C PRO A 110 -11.01 -28.00 -3.56
N GLN A 111 -12.01 -28.68 -2.99
CA GLN A 111 -13.12 -28.03 -2.29
C GLN A 111 -12.68 -27.38 -0.98
N GLN A 112 -11.79 -28.02 -0.22
CA GLN A 112 -11.22 -27.44 1.00
C GLN A 112 -10.35 -26.22 0.68
N PHE A 113 -9.52 -26.31 -0.36
CA PHE A 113 -8.74 -25.19 -0.85
C PHE A 113 -9.63 -24.01 -1.27
N ASN A 114 -10.69 -24.26 -2.05
CA ASN A 114 -11.61 -23.21 -2.49
C ASN A 114 -12.30 -22.51 -1.30
N ARG A 115 -12.70 -23.27 -0.27
CA ARG A 115 -13.28 -22.68 0.95
C ARG A 115 -12.29 -21.80 1.70
N LEU A 116 -11.03 -22.22 1.75
CA LEU A 116 -9.97 -21.44 2.38
C LEU A 116 -9.66 -20.16 1.59
N ALA A 117 -9.49 -20.26 0.28
CA ALA A 117 -9.30 -19.10 -0.60
C ALA A 117 -10.45 -18.10 -0.48
N ALA A 118 -11.70 -18.59 -0.39
CA ALA A 118 -12.87 -17.73 -0.16
C ALA A 118 -12.90 -17.10 1.25
N ARG A 119 -12.30 -17.73 2.26
CA ARG A 119 -12.14 -17.14 3.59
C ARG A 119 -11.07 -16.05 3.58
N VAL A 120 -9.93 -16.32 2.94
CA VAL A 120 -8.85 -15.35 2.74
C VAL A 120 -9.34 -14.13 1.94
N HIS A 121 -10.06 -14.35 0.83
CA HIS A 121 -10.66 -13.27 0.03
C HIS A 121 -11.56 -12.36 0.87
N ARG A 122 -12.43 -12.94 1.71
CA ARG A 122 -13.31 -12.17 2.59
C ARG A 122 -12.54 -11.41 3.67
N ALA A 123 -11.54 -12.03 4.29
CA ALA A 123 -10.72 -11.38 5.32
C ALA A 123 -9.88 -10.22 4.76
N ALA A 124 -9.37 -10.39 3.54
CA ALA A 124 -8.62 -9.37 2.82
C ALA A 124 -9.50 -8.32 2.12
N GLU A 125 -10.83 -8.48 2.18
CA GLU A 125 -11.81 -7.68 1.45
C GLU A 125 -11.51 -7.56 -0.07
N GLY A 126 -10.87 -8.57 -0.66
CA GLY A 126 -10.44 -8.57 -2.06
C GLY A 126 -9.09 -7.92 -2.35
N ASN A 127 -8.42 -7.32 -1.37
CA ASN A 127 -7.06 -6.80 -1.54
C ASN A 127 -6.06 -7.95 -1.71
N ILE A 128 -5.32 -7.95 -2.83
CA ILE A 128 -4.42 -9.05 -3.14
C ILE A 128 -3.20 -9.13 -2.22
N GLY A 129 -2.66 -7.98 -1.81
CA GLY A 129 -1.54 -7.93 -0.87
C GLY A 129 -1.93 -8.55 0.47
N GLU A 130 -3.05 -8.12 1.05
CA GLU A 130 -3.62 -8.68 2.27
C GLU A 130 -3.98 -10.16 2.11
N ALA A 131 -4.56 -10.56 0.99
CA ALA A 131 -4.90 -11.95 0.74
C ALA A 131 -3.65 -12.85 0.75
N LEU A 132 -2.58 -12.43 0.09
CA LEU A 132 -1.32 -13.18 0.06
C LEU A 132 -0.58 -13.12 1.40
N LEU A 133 -0.71 -12.05 2.17
CA LEU A 133 -0.19 -11.93 3.53
C LEU A 133 -0.94 -12.89 4.48
N HIS A 134 -2.27 -12.84 4.49
CA HIS A 134 -3.12 -13.77 5.23
C HIS A 134 -2.82 -15.22 4.87
N TRP A 135 -2.65 -15.52 3.58
CA TRP A 135 -2.22 -16.84 3.14
C TRP A 135 -0.87 -17.22 3.76
N ALA A 136 0.16 -16.37 3.62
CA ALA A 136 1.49 -16.64 4.16
C ALA A 136 1.48 -16.82 5.69
N LEU A 137 0.67 -16.07 6.42
CA LEU A 137 0.52 -16.18 7.88
C LEU A 137 -0.26 -17.43 8.31
N SER A 138 -1.13 -17.96 7.45
CA SER A 138 -1.95 -19.14 7.74
C SER A 138 -1.24 -20.47 7.40
N ILE A 139 -0.17 -20.43 6.60
CA ILE A 139 0.52 -21.62 6.12
C ILE A 139 1.81 -21.84 6.90
N HIS A 140 1.90 -22.99 7.55
CA HIS A 140 3.05 -23.38 8.35
C HIS A 140 3.70 -24.63 7.79
N LYS A 141 5.04 -24.62 7.72
CA LYS A 141 5.81 -25.79 7.33
C LYS A 141 5.54 -26.93 8.31
N ASN A 142 5.09 -28.07 7.80
CA ASN A 142 5.04 -29.32 8.55
C ASN A 142 6.39 -30.03 8.45
N ASP A 143 6.82 -30.29 7.21
CA ASP A 143 8.08 -30.92 6.85
C ASP A 143 8.59 -30.35 5.51
N ASP A 144 9.58 -31.01 4.89
CA ASP A 144 10.19 -30.55 3.64
C ASP A 144 9.24 -30.59 2.44
N ASP A 145 8.20 -31.41 2.48
CA ASP A 145 7.28 -31.64 1.35
C ASP A 145 5.85 -31.16 1.62
N SER A 146 5.54 -30.74 2.85
CA SER A 146 4.17 -30.39 3.23
C SER A 146 4.06 -29.18 4.15
N ALA A 147 2.89 -28.54 4.10
CA ALA A 147 2.52 -27.42 4.94
C ALA A 147 1.08 -27.58 5.42
N PHE A 148 0.80 -27.28 6.69
CA PHE A 148 -0.55 -27.30 7.24
C PHE A 148 -1.11 -25.88 7.33
N ILE A 149 -2.44 -25.80 7.33
CA ILE A 149 -3.18 -24.55 7.48
C ILE A 149 -3.55 -24.36 8.94
N HIS A 150 -3.19 -23.22 9.51
CA HIS A 150 -3.83 -22.72 10.72
C HIS A 150 -5.01 -21.80 10.37
N PRO A 151 -6.06 -21.78 11.21
CA PRO A 151 -7.15 -20.81 11.06
C PRO A 151 -6.60 -19.40 10.96
N LEU A 152 -7.18 -18.60 10.05
CA LEU A 152 -6.85 -17.19 9.95
C LEU A 152 -7.04 -16.53 11.31
N PRO A 153 -6.04 -15.83 11.84
CA PRO A 153 -6.20 -15.10 13.09
C PRO A 153 -7.26 -14.01 12.93
N GLU A 154 -8.30 -14.04 13.77
CA GLU A 154 -9.35 -13.00 13.84
C GLU A 154 -8.89 -11.83 14.74
N TYR A 155 -7.76 -11.19 14.40
CA TYR A 155 -7.32 -9.99 15.12
C TYR A 155 -7.81 -8.74 14.38
N ALA A 156 -8.75 -8.03 14.99
CA ALA A 156 -9.13 -6.69 14.57
C ALA A 156 -8.27 -5.66 15.30
N LEU A 157 -7.79 -4.66 14.55
CA LEU A 157 -7.13 -3.51 15.14
C LEU A 157 -8.16 -2.73 15.98
N PRO A 158 -7.96 -2.54 17.30
CA PRO A 158 -8.92 -1.81 18.12
C PRO A 158 -8.98 -0.35 17.69
N ASP A 159 -10.10 0.33 17.96
CA ASP A 159 -10.17 1.76 17.72
C ASP A 159 -9.33 2.52 18.77
N PHE A 160 -8.14 2.95 18.37
CA PHE A 160 -7.23 3.76 19.18
C PHE A 160 -7.09 5.20 18.67
N LEU A 161 -7.82 5.57 17.62
CA LEU A 161 -7.67 6.88 16.98
C LEU A 161 -8.30 7.99 17.80
N ASN A 162 -7.46 8.92 18.27
CA ASN A 162 -7.86 10.27 18.61
C ASN A 162 -7.41 11.25 17.51
N PRO A 163 -7.90 12.51 17.48
CA PRO A 163 -7.60 13.44 16.38
C PRO A 163 -6.11 13.61 16.10
N ASP A 164 -5.27 13.63 17.13
CA ASP A 164 -3.83 13.82 16.96
C ASP A 164 -3.12 12.60 16.41
N THR A 165 -3.53 11.43 16.86
CA THR A 165 -3.01 10.15 16.37
C THR A 165 -3.42 9.96 14.92
N ALA A 166 -4.66 10.32 14.58
CA ALA A 166 -5.18 10.26 13.22
C ALA A 166 -4.44 11.23 12.28
N VAL A 167 -4.20 12.47 12.69
CA VAL A 167 -3.42 13.45 11.90
C VAL A 167 -1.99 12.95 11.67
N LEU A 168 -1.33 12.41 12.71
CA LEU A 168 0.02 11.88 12.57
C LEU A 168 0.07 10.67 11.62
N LEU A 169 -0.83 9.70 11.79
CA LEU A 169 -0.88 8.51 10.94
C LEU A 169 -1.26 8.83 9.51
N CYS A 170 -2.21 9.75 9.29
CA CYS A 170 -2.58 10.24 7.96
C CYS A 170 -1.35 10.86 7.26
N ALA A 171 -0.59 11.71 7.95
CA ALA A 171 0.64 12.29 7.40
C ALA A 171 1.68 11.22 7.02
N ILE A 172 1.84 10.17 7.83
CA ILE A 172 2.79 9.08 7.56
C ILE A 172 2.32 8.22 6.38
N ILE A 173 1.04 7.82 6.35
CA ILE A 173 0.45 7.00 5.28
C ILE A 173 0.50 7.73 3.94
N MET A 174 0.12 9.01 3.92
CA MET A 174 0.12 9.83 2.69
C MET A 174 1.52 9.99 2.07
N GLN A 175 2.58 9.87 2.87
CA GLN A 175 3.95 9.94 2.38
C GLN A 175 4.54 8.58 2.02
N LYS A 176 3.83 7.48 2.33
CA LYS A 176 4.28 6.08 2.28
C LYS A 176 5.45 5.78 3.22
N ARG A 177 6.44 6.68 3.31
CA ARG A 177 7.60 6.63 4.19
C ARG A 177 8.06 8.05 4.53
N THR A 178 8.46 8.29 5.77
CA THR A 178 8.88 9.63 6.26
C THR A 178 9.99 9.53 7.30
N ASN A 179 10.38 10.62 7.95
CA ASN A 179 11.29 10.61 9.09
C ASN A 179 10.95 11.75 10.07
N GLU A 180 11.50 11.70 11.28
CA GLU A 180 11.21 12.72 12.31
C GLU A 180 11.55 14.14 11.86
N TYR A 181 12.62 14.30 11.08
CA TYR A 181 13.02 15.62 10.57
C TYR A 181 11.96 16.19 9.64
N HIS A 182 11.43 15.37 8.73
CA HIS A 182 10.38 15.76 7.81
C HIS A 182 9.05 16.01 8.54
N LEU A 183 8.67 15.13 9.47
CA LEU A 183 7.46 15.32 10.29
C LEU A 183 7.52 16.62 11.11
N ARG A 184 8.69 16.96 11.66
CA ARG A 184 8.89 18.24 12.35
C ARG A 184 8.70 19.45 11.42
N LYS A 185 9.18 19.37 10.18
CA LYS A 185 8.94 20.42 9.18
C LYS A 185 7.47 20.53 8.79
N LEU A 186 6.79 19.39 8.62
CA LEU A 186 5.39 19.35 8.20
C LEU A 186 4.44 19.87 9.28
N MET A 187 4.66 19.46 10.54
CA MET A 187 3.76 19.75 11.66
C MET A 187 4.15 20.98 12.48
N GLY A 188 5.37 21.50 12.31
CA GLY A 188 5.87 22.67 13.03
C GLY A 188 6.09 22.42 14.53
N PRO A 189 6.00 23.49 15.38
CA PRO A 189 6.20 23.38 16.83
C PRO A 189 5.38 22.28 17.53
N PRO A 190 4.10 22.03 17.16
CA PRO A 190 3.31 20.92 17.70
C PRO A 190 3.97 19.54 17.61
N PHE A 191 4.91 19.33 16.68
CA PHE A 191 5.64 18.05 16.60
C PHE A 191 6.38 17.74 17.89
N SER A 192 7.19 18.70 18.35
CA SER A 192 8.03 18.53 19.53
C SER A 192 7.22 18.53 20.82
N GLU A 193 6.11 19.26 20.85
CA GLU A 193 5.26 19.39 22.04
C GLU A 193 4.32 18.19 22.24
N LYS A 194 3.85 17.60 21.13
CA LYS A 194 2.72 16.67 21.14
C LYS A 194 2.97 15.40 20.33
N TYR A 195 3.27 15.54 19.04
CA TYR A 195 3.29 14.38 18.13
C TYR A 195 4.48 13.45 18.39
N VAL A 196 5.60 13.92 18.93
CA VAL A 196 6.77 13.09 19.25
C VAL A 196 6.43 11.98 20.26
N ASN A 197 5.57 12.26 21.24
CA ASN A 197 5.15 11.27 22.24
C ASN A 197 4.21 10.23 21.63
N ILE A 198 3.31 10.67 20.75
CA ILE A 198 2.42 9.77 20.00
C ILE A 198 3.26 8.86 19.09
N LEU A 199 4.23 9.43 18.37
CA LEU A 199 5.14 8.69 17.50
C LEU A 199 5.90 7.60 18.26
N ARG A 200 6.49 7.94 19.42
CA ARG A 200 7.21 6.98 20.26
C ARG A 200 6.30 5.85 20.74
N ARG A 201 5.07 6.16 21.14
CA ARG A 201 4.08 5.15 21.54
C ARG A 201 3.73 4.21 20.39
N LEU A 202 3.50 4.75 19.19
CA LEU A 202 3.17 3.95 18.00
C LEU A 202 4.34 3.04 17.58
N LEU A 203 5.59 3.51 17.75
CA LEU A 203 6.78 2.67 17.58
C LEU A 203 6.88 1.58 18.65
N SER A 204 6.62 1.90 19.93
CA SER A 204 6.74 0.92 21.01
C SER A 204 5.73 -0.22 20.92
N VAL A 205 4.54 0.04 20.35
CA VAL A 205 3.52 -0.99 20.14
C VAL A 205 3.65 -1.69 18.78
N GLY A 206 4.63 -1.33 17.96
CA GLY A 206 4.90 -1.98 16.67
C GLY A 206 3.98 -1.57 15.52
N LEU A 207 3.14 -0.54 15.68
CA LEU A 207 2.30 -0.01 14.60
C LEU A 207 3.11 0.77 13.57
N LEU A 208 4.22 1.38 14.00
CA LEU A 208 5.20 1.99 13.12
C LEU A 208 6.51 1.22 13.18
N SER A 209 7.21 1.18 12.05
CA SER A 209 8.54 0.60 11.94
C SER A 209 9.57 1.70 11.71
N ARG A 210 10.73 1.60 12.38
CA ARG A 210 11.89 2.45 12.11
C ARG A 210 12.98 1.64 11.43
N HIS A 211 13.37 2.09 10.26
CA HIS A 211 14.48 1.53 9.51
C HIS A 211 15.84 2.04 10.04
N PRO A 212 16.95 1.30 9.83
CA PRO A 212 18.28 1.71 10.27
C PRO A 212 18.73 3.09 9.77
N ASN A 213 18.23 3.51 8.59
CA ASN A 213 18.48 4.81 7.99
C ASN A 213 17.57 5.94 8.53
N GLY A 214 16.83 5.70 9.61
CA GLY A 214 16.01 6.70 10.30
C GLY A 214 14.64 6.97 9.67
N TRP A 215 14.30 6.25 8.60
CA TRP A 215 12.97 6.34 8.00
C TRP A 215 11.92 5.56 8.80
N LEU A 216 10.68 6.02 8.68
CA LEU A 216 9.50 5.60 9.40
C LEU A 216 8.40 5.27 8.39
N GLU A 217 7.67 4.20 8.65
CA GLU A 217 6.48 3.81 7.90
C GLU A 217 5.51 3.08 8.83
N VAL A 218 4.25 2.95 8.40
CA VAL A 218 3.31 2.06 9.06
C VAL A 218 3.75 0.62 8.80
N ASN A 219 3.70 -0.21 9.84
CA ASN A 219 4.00 -1.62 9.72
C ASN A 219 3.13 -2.23 8.61
N GLU A 220 3.75 -2.93 7.66
CA GLU A 220 3.07 -3.50 6.49
C GLU A 220 1.85 -4.35 6.88
N VAL A 221 1.96 -5.13 7.97
CA VAL A 221 0.88 -6.00 8.47
C VAL A 221 -0.31 -5.21 9.05
N ALA A 222 -0.09 -3.95 9.43
CA ALA A 222 -1.12 -3.07 9.98
C ALA A 222 -1.55 -1.97 9.00
N ALA A 223 -0.88 -1.82 7.85
CA ALA A 223 -1.05 -0.66 6.98
C ALA A 223 -2.47 -0.53 6.44
N ASN A 224 -3.05 -1.63 5.94
CA ASN A 224 -4.42 -1.63 5.43
C ASN A 224 -5.46 -1.41 6.54
N ALA A 225 -5.27 -2.05 7.71
CA ALA A 225 -6.15 -1.86 8.86
C ALA A 225 -6.13 -0.41 9.39
N VAL A 226 -4.95 0.21 9.47
CA VAL A 226 -4.82 1.62 9.86
C VAL A 226 -5.44 2.53 8.80
N GLY A 227 -5.22 2.26 7.50
CA GLY A 227 -5.82 3.00 6.39
C GLY A 227 -7.35 2.97 6.43
N ALA A 228 -7.95 1.78 6.58
CA ALA A 228 -9.39 1.60 6.71
C ALA A 228 -9.95 2.31 7.96
N LEU A 229 -9.24 2.24 9.09
CA LEU A 229 -9.65 2.92 10.32
C LEU A 229 -9.61 4.45 10.18
N LEU A 230 -8.65 5.00 9.45
CA LEU A 230 -8.60 6.45 9.13
C LEU A 230 -9.71 6.85 8.17
N GLU A 231 -10.00 6.02 7.17
CA GLU A 231 -11.06 6.28 6.19
C GLU A 231 -12.46 6.22 6.82
N SER A 232 -12.72 5.25 7.71
CA SER A 232 -14.00 5.16 8.43
C SER A 232 -14.28 6.37 9.35
N LYS A 233 -13.25 7.20 9.61
CA LYS A 233 -13.34 8.46 10.35
C LYS A 233 -13.07 9.71 9.48
N ASP A 234 -13.13 9.56 8.15
CA ASP A 234 -12.99 10.64 7.16
C ASP A 234 -11.65 11.41 7.19
N TYR A 235 -10.56 10.81 7.70
CA TYR A 235 -9.24 11.46 7.68
C TYR A 235 -8.51 11.35 6.33
N ILE A 236 -8.84 10.33 5.54
CA ILE A 236 -8.20 10.02 4.26
C ILE A 236 -9.19 9.25 3.38
N LYS A 237 -9.01 9.30 2.06
CA LYS A 237 -9.62 8.34 1.13
C LYS A 237 -8.61 7.23 0.88
N TYR A 238 -8.85 6.05 1.44
CA TYR A 238 -7.88 4.95 1.43
C TYR A 238 -8.31 3.84 0.48
N GLY A 239 -9.59 3.48 0.54
CA GLY A 239 -10.24 2.60 -0.40
C GLY A 239 -10.29 3.17 -1.82
N PRO A 240 -10.97 2.46 -2.73
CA PRO A 240 -10.88 2.74 -4.14
C PRO A 240 -11.43 4.13 -4.42
N TRP A 241 -10.65 4.91 -5.15
CA TRP A 241 -11.09 6.22 -5.60
C TRP A 241 -12.30 6.08 -6.53
N LYS A 242 -13.40 6.75 -6.19
CA LYS A 242 -14.63 6.78 -7.00
C LYS A 242 -14.89 8.23 -7.43
N HIS A 243 -15.03 8.43 -8.74
CA HIS A 243 -15.41 9.71 -9.36
C HIS A 243 -16.77 10.21 -8.87
#